data_AF-A0A8H3RPU4-F1
#
_entry.id   AF-A0A8H3RPU4-F1
#
_cell.length_a   1.000
_cell.length_b   1.000
_cell.length_c   1.000
_cell.angle_alpha   90.00
_cell.angle_beta   90.00
_cell.angle_gamma   90.00
#
_symmetry.space_group_name_H-M   'P 1'
#
loop_
_entity.id
_entity.type
_entity.pdbx_description
1 polymer ?
#
loop_
_entity_poly.entity_id
_entity_poly.type
_entity_poly.pdbx_seq_one_letter_code
_entity_poly.pdbx_strand_id
1 'polypeptide(L)'
;MISSNHEAQDVCNYWGHKFKWTDLHRSAEQLRPLMFTYDKLADDCLQRLNEISPVPGRDTTKNEESTSTPAKRDLYVLLEKHHDDDLKIKEFWDEINTVPDWVDWEQINRAQEVFYRYGMPVLNVLTFQSLLGGMGSGRVVETLARTGGFSADVARRRMLETLQHVLQVVGSVDAMRPGGAGHTSSVRVRLLHAAVRSRILHLVKNKPEYYDVDTFGIPINDLDCIATIITFSTSVIWIGLPRQGILLREREIDDYLALWRLVAYHMGTPHEFLETRAKGKAMMESLLASEIDPTDMSKILAQNIILSLENTAPTYASKEFMEAMVRHLNGKQLSDELNIPRPNLYYQALVYGYCVVVMWFAYTFRLFRPIDQAMIKVRMRVVLLSQAVDYLCADESQFRRRKYYKIINDKDEGLGGETFFEFKYVPFYTRTTRLGKRKSSKRIKRGVEYLALMGLLFAVVAAGTLLGSILHLLNRIHRS
;
A
#
# COMPACT_ATOMS: atom_id res chain seq x y z
N MET A 1 34.73 30.03 30.58
CA MET A 1 33.27 30.23 30.64
C MET A 1 32.67 29.56 29.43
N ILE A 2 31.99 28.44 29.67
CA ILE A 2 31.16 27.76 28.68
C ILE A 2 29.89 28.61 28.53
N SER A 3 29.59 29.08 27.33
CA SER A 3 28.25 29.59 27.01
C SER A 3 27.92 29.27 25.56
N SER A 4 27.23 28.14 25.39
CA SER A 4 26.05 27.96 24.55
C SER A 4 25.97 28.78 23.25
N ASN A 5 26.40 28.20 22.14
CA ASN A 5 25.70 28.36 20.87
C ASN A 5 25.13 27.00 20.49
N HIS A 6 23.87 26.78 20.86
CA HIS A 6 23.06 25.73 20.27
C HIS A 6 22.99 26.01 18.77
N GLU A 7 23.62 25.17 17.95
CA GLU A 7 23.36 25.11 16.52
C GLU A 7 21.86 24.93 16.31
N ALA A 8 21.23 25.93 15.69
CA ALA A 8 19.87 25.81 15.21
C ALA A 8 19.86 24.73 14.12
N GLN A 9 19.55 23.49 14.47
CA GLN A 9 19.28 22.44 13.48
C GLN A 9 18.12 22.92 12.60
N ASP A 10 18.42 23.27 11.36
CA ASP A 10 17.46 23.76 10.38
C ASP A 10 16.31 22.76 10.21
N VAL A 11 15.08 23.25 10.40
CA VAL A 11 13.88 22.44 10.19
C VAL A 11 13.64 22.31 8.68
N CYS A 12 13.81 21.10 8.16
CA CYS A 12 13.52 20.75 6.78
C CYS A 12 11.99 20.72 6.55
N ASN A 13 11.55 21.07 5.33
CA ASN A 13 10.16 20.98 4.92
C ASN A 13 10.05 20.42 3.51
N TYR A 14 9.71 19.14 3.40
CA TYR A 14 9.53 18.44 2.13
C TYR A 14 8.07 18.01 2.00
N TRP A 15 7.39 18.43 0.93
CA TRP A 15 6.02 18.02 0.61
C TRP A 15 5.00 18.25 1.75
N GLY A 16 5.20 19.32 2.52
CA GLY A 16 4.37 19.66 3.67
C GLY A 16 4.58 18.76 4.90
N HIS A 17 5.69 18.02 4.95
CA HIS A 17 6.18 17.31 6.13
C HIS A 17 7.42 18.02 6.67
N LYS A 18 7.38 18.41 7.95
CA LYS A 18 8.45 19.14 8.62
C LYS A 18 9.17 18.25 9.61
N PHE A 19 10.50 18.25 9.56
CA PHE A 19 11.34 17.45 10.45
C PHE A 19 12.72 18.07 10.63
N LYS A 20 13.50 17.53 11.57
CA LYS A 20 14.90 17.90 11.76
C LYS A 20 15.77 16.78 11.23
N TRP A 21 16.75 17.14 10.40
CA TRP A 21 17.75 16.19 9.94
C TRP A 21 18.59 15.67 11.11
N THR A 22 18.96 14.40 11.09
CA THR A 22 19.76 13.73 12.12
C THR A 22 20.76 12.77 11.47
N ASP A 23 21.70 12.25 12.25
CA ASP A 23 22.72 11.29 11.77
C ASP A 23 22.13 9.94 11.31
N LEU A 24 20.85 9.67 11.58
CA LEU A 24 20.14 8.49 11.08
C LEU A 24 19.58 8.68 9.66
N HIS A 25 19.49 9.92 9.18
CA HIS A 25 19.01 10.23 7.84
C HIS A 25 20.09 9.95 6.80
N ARG A 26 19.66 9.72 5.55
CA ARG A 26 20.54 9.50 4.41
C ARG A 26 20.27 10.54 3.34
N SER A 27 21.31 11.17 2.83
CA SER A 27 21.21 12.06 1.68
C SER A 27 20.87 11.26 0.41
N ALA A 28 20.42 11.96 -0.63
CA ALA A 28 20.19 11.34 -1.96
C ALA A 28 21.45 10.61 -2.48
N GLU A 29 22.64 11.19 -2.25
CA GLU A 29 23.92 10.60 -2.66
C GLU A 29 24.24 9.31 -1.88
N GLN A 30 23.92 9.26 -0.58
CA GLN A 30 24.07 8.07 0.25
C GLN A 30 23.05 6.96 -0.09
N LEU A 31 21.89 7.32 -0.64
CA LEU A 31 20.86 6.37 -1.08
C LEU A 31 21.11 5.85 -2.50
N ARG A 32 21.77 6.64 -3.37
CA ARG A 32 22.02 6.31 -4.77
C ARG A 32 22.59 4.90 -5.01
N PRO A 33 23.53 4.35 -4.22
CA PRO A 33 24.02 2.99 -4.43
C PRO A 33 22.92 1.92 -4.39
N LEU A 34 21.88 2.11 -3.57
CA LEU A 34 20.75 1.19 -3.45
C LEU A 34 19.86 1.15 -4.71
N MET A 35 20.04 2.10 -5.64
CA MET A 35 19.41 2.05 -6.96
C MET A 35 19.98 0.95 -7.86
N PHE A 36 21.17 0.43 -7.51
CA PHE A 36 21.92 -0.53 -8.31
C PHE A 36 22.14 -1.87 -7.59
N THR A 37 21.56 -2.02 -6.41
CA THR A 37 21.44 -3.29 -5.71
C THR A 37 20.01 -3.80 -5.79
N TYR A 38 19.85 -5.11 -5.75
CA TYR A 38 18.56 -5.79 -5.86
C TYR A 38 18.70 -7.22 -5.34
N ASP A 39 17.56 -7.87 -5.16
CA ASP A 39 17.45 -9.26 -4.75
C ASP A 39 17.96 -10.24 -5.81
N LYS A 40 19.27 -10.50 -5.79
CA LYS A 40 19.95 -11.44 -6.69
C LYS A 40 19.50 -12.88 -6.45
N LEU A 41 19.21 -13.27 -5.22
CA LEU A 41 18.79 -14.63 -4.90
C LEU A 41 17.45 -14.96 -5.56
N ALA A 42 16.49 -14.02 -5.55
CA ALA A 42 15.23 -14.19 -6.29
C ALA A 42 15.43 -14.27 -7.81
N ASP A 43 16.32 -13.45 -8.38
CA ASP A 43 16.63 -13.48 -9.81
C ASP A 43 17.27 -14.80 -10.23
N ASP A 44 18.25 -15.30 -9.46
CA ASP A 44 18.90 -16.60 -9.69
C ASP A 44 17.91 -17.76 -9.56
N CYS A 45 17.09 -17.76 -8.50
CA CYS A 45 16.03 -18.75 -8.31
C CYS A 45 15.03 -18.73 -9.47
N LEU A 46 14.58 -17.55 -9.90
CA LEU A 46 13.67 -17.40 -11.02
C LEU A 46 14.27 -17.96 -12.32
N GLN A 47 15.56 -17.73 -12.56
CA GLN A 47 16.24 -18.27 -13.73
C GLN A 47 16.17 -19.81 -13.74
N ARG A 48 16.46 -20.46 -12.61
CA ARG A 48 16.36 -21.93 -12.48
C ARG A 48 14.93 -22.43 -12.66
N LEU A 49 13.95 -21.76 -12.08
CA LEU A 49 12.53 -22.09 -12.28
C LEU A 49 12.09 -21.93 -13.75
N ASN A 50 12.66 -20.98 -14.49
CA ASN A 50 12.43 -20.82 -15.92
C ASN A 50 13.10 -21.92 -16.76
N GLU A 51 14.23 -22.48 -16.31
CA GLU A 51 14.88 -23.63 -16.96
C GLU A 51 14.05 -24.91 -16.78
N ILE A 52 13.49 -25.13 -15.58
CA ILE A 52 12.63 -26.29 -15.27
C ILE A 52 11.26 -26.19 -15.97
N SER A 53 10.65 -25.00 -15.90
CA SER A 53 9.34 -24.73 -16.48
C SER A 53 9.40 -23.45 -17.31
N PRO A 54 9.76 -23.54 -18.61
CA PRO A 54 9.84 -22.39 -19.49
C PRO A 54 8.53 -21.61 -19.55
N VAL A 55 8.64 -20.28 -19.64
CA VAL A 55 7.47 -19.42 -19.88
C VAL A 55 6.90 -19.78 -21.25
N PRO A 56 5.59 -20.09 -21.38
CA PRO A 56 4.98 -20.36 -22.67
C PRO A 56 5.26 -19.20 -23.62
N GLY A 57 5.86 -19.48 -24.78
CA GLY A 57 6.16 -18.47 -25.78
C GLY A 57 4.88 -17.80 -26.26
N ARG A 58 4.60 -16.58 -25.78
CA ARG A 58 3.69 -15.68 -26.50
C ARG A 58 4.47 -15.16 -27.69
N ASP A 59 4.16 -15.67 -28.87
CA ASP A 59 4.72 -15.25 -30.15
C ASP A 59 4.75 -13.72 -30.22
N THR A 60 5.95 -13.15 -30.36
CA THR A 60 6.24 -11.72 -30.21
C THR A 60 5.77 -10.88 -31.41
N THR A 61 4.99 -11.47 -32.31
CA THR A 61 4.57 -10.84 -33.58
C THR A 61 3.06 -10.64 -33.71
N LYS A 62 2.23 -11.15 -32.78
CA LYS A 62 0.77 -11.04 -32.86
C LYS A 62 0.12 -10.56 -31.56
N ASN A 63 -0.62 -9.46 -31.65
CA ASN A 63 -1.69 -9.13 -30.71
C ASN A 63 -2.85 -10.11 -30.96
N GLU A 64 -2.81 -11.31 -30.42
CA GLU A 64 -3.94 -12.25 -30.51
C GLU A 64 -4.41 -12.69 -29.12
N GLU A 65 -5.71 -12.51 -28.91
CA GLU A 65 -6.52 -13.13 -27.86
C GLU A 65 -6.49 -14.66 -28.03
N SER A 66 -5.54 -15.33 -27.38
CA SER A 66 -5.51 -16.80 -27.39
C SER A 66 -6.56 -17.37 -26.43
N THR A 67 -7.51 -18.13 -26.97
CA THR A 67 -8.68 -18.75 -26.33
C THR A 67 -8.43 -20.11 -25.69
N SER A 68 -7.19 -20.49 -25.40
CA SER A 68 -6.86 -21.65 -24.56
C SER A 68 -6.16 -21.21 -23.28
N THR A 69 -6.75 -21.51 -22.12
CA THR A 69 -6.18 -21.19 -20.80
C THR A 69 -4.92 -22.03 -20.61
N PRO A 70 -3.70 -21.44 -20.67
CA PRO A 70 -2.50 -22.19 -20.32
C PRO A 70 -2.63 -22.59 -18.85
N ALA A 71 -2.19 -23.80 -18.47
CA ALA A 71 -2.07 -24.15 -17.06
C ALA A 71 -1.32 -23.01 -16.34
N LYS A 72 -1.94 -22.42 -15.31
CA LYS A 72 -1.41 -21.23 -14.63
C LYS A 72 -0.06 -21.58 -14.03
N ARG A 73 1.02 -20.99 -14.56
CA ARG A 73 2.38 -21.14 -14.06
C ARG A 73 2.52 -20.38 -12.73
N ASP A 74 2.20 -21.04 -11.62
CA ASP A 74 2.45 -20.51 -10.26
C ASP A 74 3.89 -20.82 -9.84
N LEU A 75 4.70 -19.76 -9.75
CA LEU A 75 6.12 -19.86 -9.40
C LEU A 75 6.34 -20.38 -7.97
N TYR A 76 5.42 -20.13 -7.04
CA TYR A 76 5.54 -20.64 -5.68
C TYR A 76 5.36 -22.16 -5.63
N VAL A 77 4.40 -22.69 -6.40
CA VAL A 77 4.17 -24.15 -6.48
C VAL A 77 5.36 -24.85 -7.14
N LEU A 78 5.96 -24.22 -8.16
CA LEU A 78 7.18 -24.74 -8.76
C LEU A 78 8.35 -24.73 -7.77
N LEU A 79 8.51 -23.63 -7.04
CA LEU A 79 9.51 -23.51 -5.99
C LEU A 79 9.33 -24.61 -4.92
N GLU A 80 8.12 -24.76 -4.37
CA GLU A 80 7.81 -25.79 -3.37
C GLU A 80 8.07 -27.21 -3.90
N LYS A 81 7.79 -27.48 -5.17
CA LYS A 81 8.02 -28.79 -5.77
C LYS A 81 9.50 -29.09 -6.02
N HIS A 82 10.30 -28.09 -6.37
CA HIS A 82 11.66 -28.27 -6.90
C HIS A 82 12.76 -27.75 -5.97
N HIS A 83 12.44 -27.40 -4.72
CA HIS A 83 13.41 -26.83 -3.79
C HIS A 83 14.57 -27.77 -3.42
N ASP A 84 14.41 -29.08 -3.55
CA ASP A 84 15.51 -30.03 -3.33
C ASP A 84 16.26 -30.42 -4.62
N ASP A 85 15.78 -29.97 -5.79
CA ASP A 85 16.33 -30.36 -7.10
C ASP A 85 17.47 -29.44 -7.58
N ASP A 86 17.56 -28.21 -7.07
CA ASP A 86 18.56 -27.20 -7.47
C ASP A 86 19.04 -26.39 -6.27
N LEU A 87 20.36 -26.15 -6.18
CA LEU A 87 20.98 -25.45 -5.05
C LEU A 87 20.49 -24.02 -4.85
N LYS A 88 20.19 -23.28 -5.93
CA LYS A 88 19.71 -21.90 -5.84
C LYS A 88 18.23 -21.83 -5.49
N ILE A 89 17.44 -22.79 -5.97
CA ILE A 89 16.05 -22.94 -5.54
C ILE A 89 16.01 -23.31 -4.05
N LYS A 90 16.90 -24.21 -3.60
CA LYS A 90 17.06 -24.57 -2.19
C LYS A 90 17.45 -23.39 -1.31
N GLU A 91 18.47 -22.64 -1.71
CA GLU A 91 18.93 -21.45 -0.98
C GLU A 91 17.80 -20.41 -0.81
N PHE A 92 17.03 -20.15 -1.87
CA PHE A 92 15.86 -19.27 -1.79
C PHE A 92 14.78 -19.84 -0.86
N TRP A 93 14.46 -21.14 -0.98
CA TRP A 93 13.48 -21.82 -0.15
C TRP A 93 13.84 -21.78 1.34
N ASP A 94 15.10 -22.05 1.67
CA ASP A 94 15.60 -22.05 3.03
C ASP A 94 15.54 -20.63 3.62
N GLU A 95 15.88 -19.58 2.86
CA GLU A 95 15.79 -18.18 3.33
C GLU A 95 14.35 -17.77 3.66
N ILE A 96 13.40 -18.05 2.75
CA ILE A 96 12.00 -17.64 2.95
C ILE A 96 11.33 -18.39 4.11
N ASN A 97 11.76 -19.63 4.40
CA ASN A 97 11.18 -20.46 5.47
C ASN A 97 11.93 -20.29 6.80
N THR A 98 13.09 -19.65 6.81
CA THR A 98 13.80 -19.29 8.03
C THR A 98 13.07 -18.15 8.74
N VAL A 99 12.79 -18.33 10.04
CA VAL A 99 12.20 -17.29 10.90
C VAL A 99 13.34 -16.52 11.58
N PRO A 100 13.50 -15.21 11.35
CA PRO A 100 14.56 -14.44 12.01
C PRO A 100 14.37 -14.37 13.54
N ASP A 101 15.48 -14.34 14.28
CA ASP A 101 15.48 -14.33 15.76
C ASP A 101 14.75 -13.13 16.37
N TRP A 102 14.63 -12.02 15.63
CA TRP A 102 13.93 -10.82 16.09
C TRP A 102 12.40 -10.89 15.95
N VAL A 103 11.85 -11.96 15.37
CA VAL A 103 10.40 -12.12 15.19
C VAL A 103 9.73 -12.57 16.49
N ASP A 104 8.94 -11.68 17.09
CA ASP A 104 8.00 -11.99 18.17
C ASP A 104 6.59 -12.19 17.60
N TRP A 105 6.07 -13.41 17.61
CA TRP A 105 4.73 -13.73 17.08
C TRP A 105 3.60 -13.03 17.84
N GLU A 106 3.76 -12.74 19.13
CA GLU A 106 2.80 -11.94 19.89
C GLU A 106 2.86 -10.46 19.48
N GLN A 107 4.03 -9.96 19.08
CA GLN A 107 4.17 -8.64 18.48
C GLN A 107 3.47 -8.58 17.12
N ILE A 108 3.65 -9.58 16.27
CA ILE A 108 2.95 -9.70 14.99
C ILE A 108 1.43 -9.72 15.19
N ASN A 109 0.93 -10.49 16.16
CA ASN A 109 -0.50 -10.50 16.49
C ASN A 109 -1.03 -9.10 16.84
N ARG A 110 -0.33 -8.38 17.71
CA ARG A 110 -0.71 -7.00 18.09
C ARG A 110 -0.64 -6.04 16.91
N ALA A 111 0.32 -6.20 16.01
CA ALA A 111 0.43 -5.42 14.79
C ALA A 111 -0.80 -5.59 13.88
N GLN A 112 -1.30 -6.81 13.75
CA GLN A 112 -2.52 -7.11 13.01
C GLN A 112 -3.74 -6.48 13.70
N GLU A 113 -3.82 -6.52 15.05
CA GLU A 113 -4.86 -5.80 15.79
C GLU A 113 -4.84 -4.29 15.50
N VAL A 114 -3.66 -3.67 15.38
CA VAL A 114 -3.51 -2.25 15.00
C VAL A 114 -4.15 -2.00 13.62
N PHE A 115 -3.87 -2.85 12.63
CA PHE A 115 -4.53 -2.74 11.32
C PHE A 115 -6.05 -2.82 11.45
N TYR A 116 -6.61 -3.77 12.19
CA TYR A 116 -8.07 -3.91 12.32
C TYR A 116 -8.72 -2.80 13.14
N ARG A 117 -8.01 -2.22 14.11
CA ARG A 117 -8.47 -1.05 14.87
C ARG A 117 -8.60 0.16 13.95
N TYR A 118 -7.60 0.40 13.11
CA TYR A 118 -7.50 1.57 12.22
C TYR A 118 -7.78 1.26 10.75
N GLY A 119 -8.46 0.15 10.42
CA GLY A 119 -8.51 -0.38 9.06
C GLY A 119 -9.04 0.59 8.01
N MET A 120 -10.13 1.30 8.31
CA MET A 120 -10.69 2.32 7.39
C MET A 120 -9.68 3.45 7.10
N PRO A 121 -9.16 4.18 8.11
CA PRO A 121 -8.19 5.23 7.83
C PRO A 121 -6.87 4.68 7.24
N VAL A 122 -6.40 3.48 7.62
CA VAL A 122 -5.21 2.85 7.01
C VAL A 122 -5.45 2.57 5.53
N LEU A 123 -6.58 1.97 5.13
CA LEU A 123 -6.89 1.69 3.73
C LEU A 123 -6.98 2.98 2.89
N ASN A 124 -7.47 4.09 3.46
CA ASN A 124 -7.42 5.38 2.79
C ASN A 124 -6.00 5.88 2.59
N VAL A 125 -5.13 5.73 3.61
CA VAL A 125 -3.72 6.10 3.46
C VAL A 125 -3.10 5.28 2.34
N LEU A 126 -3.23 3.95 2.38
CA LEU A 126 -2.65 3.06 1.38
C LEU A 126 -3.12 3.43 -0.04
N THR A 127 -4.39 3.80 -0.21
CA THR A 127 -4.95 4.15 -1.53
C THR A 127 -4.52 5.54 -2.00
N PHE A 128 -4.68 6.57 -1.17
CA PHE A 128 -4.59 7.97 -1.61
C PHE A 128 -3.25 8.62 -1.28
N GLN A 129 -2.62 8.25 -0.17
CA GLN A 129 -1.32 8.80 0.23
C GLN A 129 -0.17 7.93 -0.26
N SER A 130 -0.20 6.63 0.04
CA SER A 130 0.87 5.71 -0.33
C SER A 130 0.87 5.43 -1.83
N LEU A 131 -0.22 4.91 -2.39
CA LEU A 131 -0.25 4.55 -3.82
C LEU A 131 -0.31 5.79 -4.71
N LEU A 132 -1.36 6.62 -4.58
CA LEU A 132 -1.53 7.77 -5.48
C LEU A 132 -0.47 8.85 -5.23
N GLY A 133 -0.20 9.20 -3.96
CA GLY A 133 0.91 10.11 -3.63
C GLY A 133 2.28 9.55 -4.00
N GLY A 134 2.47 8.23 -3.89
CA GLY A 134 3.69 7.54 -4.32
C GLY A 134 3.97 7.62 -5.82
N MET A 135 2.97 7.96 -6.65
CA MET A 135 3.23 8.33 -8.06
C MET A 135 4.14 9.56 -8.18
N GLY A 136 4.34 10.32 -7.10
CA GLY A 136 5.34 11.37 -7.04
C GLY A 136 6.79 10.87 -7.15
N SER A 137 7.05 9.58 -6.93
CA SER A 137 8.37 9.00 -7.21
C SER A 137 8.51 8.74 -8.71
N GLY A 138 9.10 9.70 -9.43
CA GLY A 138 9.27 9.63 -10.88
C GLY A 138 9.99 8.37 -11.34
N ARG A 139 10.96 7.91 -10.56
CA ARG A 139 11.78 6.73 -10.85
C ARG A 139 10.99 5.42 -10.80
N VAL A 140 10.20 5.23 -9.74
CA VAL A 140 9.30 4.07 -9.61
C VAL A 140 8.24 4.08 -10.72
N VAL A 141 7.73 5.27 -11.07
CA VAL A 141 6.76 5.46 -12.14
C VAL A 141 7.25 4.94 -13.49
N GLU A 142 8.53 5.09 -13.81
CA GLU A 142 9.11 4.58 -15.06
C GLU A 142 9.04 3.05 -15.15
N THR A 143 9.31 2.35 -14.05
CA THR A 143 9.13 0.89 -14.00
C THR A 143 7.65 0.51 -14.14
N LEU A 144 6.76 1.19 -13.42
CA LEU A 144 5.32 0.91 -13.46
C LEU A 144 4.72 1.14 -14.85
N ALA A 145 5.08 2.23 -15.53
CA ALA A 145 4.55 2.59 -16.84
C ALA A 145 4.81 1.50 -17.88
N ARG A 146 5.98 0.85 -17.85
CA ARG A 146 6.39 -0.21 -18.79
C ARG A 146 5.63 -1.51 -18.61
N THR A 147 5.06 -1.75 -17.43
CA THR A 147 4.17 -2.91 -17.22
C THR A 147 2.82 -2.72 -17.90
N GLY A 148 2.39 -1.47 -18.14
CA GLY A 148 1.03 -1.15 -18.61
C GLY A 148 -0.06 -1.40 -17.58
N GLY A 149 0.28 -1.88 -16.37
CA GLY A 149 -0.68 -2.29 -15.35
C GLY A 149 -1.42 -1.16 -14.64
N PHE A 150 -1.13 0.09 -14.96
CA PHE A 150 -1.78 1.28 -14.39
C PHE A 150 -2.58 2.09 -15.41
N SER A 151 -3.03 1.48 -16.51
CA SER A 151 -4.09 2.07 -17.33
C SER A 151 -5.41 2.14 -16.54
N ALA A 152 -6.28 3.10 -16.84
CA ALA A 152 -7.52 3.32 -16.07
C ALA A 152 -8.48 2.12 -16.06
N ASP A 153 -8.43 1.26 -17.07
CA ASP A 153 -9.21 0.02 -17.19
C ASP A 153 -8.64 -1.14 -16.37
N VAL A 154 -7.36 -1.09 -16.02
CA VAL A 154 -6.63 -2.17 -15.34
C VAL A 154 -6.29 -1.84 -13.89
N ALA A 155 -5.99 -0.57 -13.59
CA ALA A 155 -5.41 -0.15 -12.31
C ALA A 155 -6.22 -0.65 -11.10
N ARG A 156 -7.55 -0.62 -11.20
CA ARG A 156 -8.44 -1.15 -10.14
C ARG A 156 -8.17 -2.62 -9.82
N ARG A 157 -7.96 -3.47 -10.84
CA ARG A 157 -7.66 -4.89 -10.62
C ARG A 157 -6.34 -5.05 -9.87
N ARG A 158 -5.29 -4.33 -10.28
CA ARG A 158 -3.99 -4.36 -9.57
C ARG A 158 -4.09 -3.88 -8.12
N MET A 159 -4.89 -2.86 -7.87
CA MET A 159 -5.16 -2.40 -6.51
C MET A 159 -5.87 -3.46 -5.65
N LEU A 160 -6.80 -4.22 -6.24
CA LEU A 160 -7.43 -5.35 -5.55
C LEU A 160 -6.45 -6.51 -5.28
N GLU A 161 -5.49 -6.76 -6.19
CA GLU A 161 -4.41 -7.73 -5.97
C GLU A 161 -3.53 -7.30 -4.78
N THR A 162 -3.14 -6.02 -4.70
CA THR A 162 -2.43 -5.47 -3.54
C THR A 162 -3.27 -5.52 -2.26
N LEU A 163 -4.57 -5.21 -2.33
CA LEU A 163 -5.47 -5.33 -1.18
C LEU A 163 -5.56 -6.77 -0.68
N GLN A 164 -5.62 -7.75 -1.58
CA GLN A 164 -5.61 -9.17 -1.21
C GLN A 164 -4.33 -9.51 -0.44
N HIS A 165 -3.16 -9.09 -0.93
CA HIS A 165 -1.88 -9.29 -0.24
C HIS A 165 -1.90 -8.71 1.18
N VAL A 166 -2.33 -7.45 1.33
CA VAL A 166 -2.44 -6.81 2.66
C VAL A 166 -3.36 -7.61 3.58
N LEU A 167 -4.51 -8.07 3.09
CA LEU A 167 -5.46 -8.87 3.88
C LEU A 167 -4.92 -10.26 4.23
N GLN A 168 -4.10 -10.87 3.39
CA GLN A 168 -3.39 -12.12 3.68
C GLN A 168 -2.32 -11.91 4.76
N VAL A 169 -1.56 -10.82 4.68
CA VAL A 169 -0.56 -10.42 5.70
C VAL A 169 -1.20 -10.14 7.06
N VAL A 170 -2.33 -9.43 7.08
CA VAL A 170 -2.97 -9.05 8.36
C VAL A 170 -3.94 -10.09 8.90
N GLY A 171 -4.20 -11.19 8.18
CA GLY A 171 -5.27 -12.13 8.49
C GLY A 171 -5.14 -12.81 9.86
N SER A 172 -3.97 -13.39 10.13
CA SER A 172 -3.63 -14.04 11.40
C SER A 172 -2.13 -14.20 11.56
N VAL A 173 -1.68 -14.51 12.77
CA VAL A 173 -0.26 -14.86 13.05
C VAL A 173 0.20 -16.01 12.16
N ASP A 174 -0.61 -17.06 12.05
CA ASP A 174 -0.30 -18.23 11.23
C ASP A 174 -0.21 -17.89 9.75
N ALA A 175 -0.91 -16.85 9.27
CA ALA A 175 -0.77 -16.39 7.90
C ALA A 175 0.64 -15.86 7.60
N MET A 176 1.37 -15.38 8.61
CA MET A 176 2.75 -14.89 8.47
C MET A 176 3.81 -15.93 8.82
N ARG A 177 3.43 -17.11 9.30
CA ARG A 177 4.36 -18.23 9.47
C ARG A 177 4.74 -18.81 8.10
N PRO A 178 5.90 -19.48 7.98
CA PRO A 178 6.26 -20.24 6.78
C PRO A 178 5.10 -21.12 6.27
N GLY A 179 4.73 -20.99 5.00
CA GLY A 179 3.60 -21.66 4.37
C GLY A 179 2.22 -21.03 4.62
N GLY A 180 2.13 -20.02 5.48
CA GLY A 180 0.91 -19.24 5.70
C GLY A 180 0.53 -18.38 4.49
N ALA A 181 -0.72 -17.92 4.41
CA ALA A 181 -1.21 -17.17 3.25
C ALA A 181 -0.50 -15.82 3.03
N GLY A 182 -0.21 -15.07 4.10
CA GLY A 182 0.55 -13.83 4.07
C GLY A 182 2.02 -14.03 3.68
N HIS A 183 2.66 -15.06 4.24
CA HIS A 183 4.00 -15.51 3.87
C HIS A 183 4.07 -15.89 2.39
N THR A 184 3.24 -16.83 1.96
CA THR A 184 3.18 -17.33 0.58
C THR A 184 2.89 -16.20 -0.42
N SER A 185 1.97 -15.30 -0.09
CA SER A 185 1.68 -14.14 -0.96
C SER A 185 2.87 -13.18 -1.06
N SER A 186 3.60 -12.94 0.04
CA SER A 186 4.84 -12.14 0.02
C SER A 186 5.89 -12.77 -0.90
N VAL A 187 6.07 -14.09 -0.82
CA VAL A 187 7.00 -14.83 -1.67
C VAL A 187 6.60 -14.80 -3.15
N ARG A 188 5.30 -14.95 -3.45
CA ARG A 188 4.79 -14.79 -4.83
C ARG A 188 5.07 -13.40 -5.39
N VAL A 189 4.89 -12.34 -4.59
CA VAL A 189 5.22 -10.97 -4.99
C VAL A 189 6.74 -10.81 -5.21
N ARG A 190 7.58 -11.38 -4.35
CA ARG A 190 9.05 -11.39 -4.51
C ARG A 190 9.48 -12.01 -5.85
N LEU A 191 8.91 -13.16 -6.20
CA LEU A 191 9.16 -13.84 -7.48
C LEU A 191 8.59 -13.06 -8.68
N LEU A 192 7.43 -12.41 -8.53
CA LEU A 192 6.88 -11.52 -9.55
C LEU A 192 7.80 -10.31 -9.80
N HIS A 193 8.37 -9.73 -8.74
CA HIS A 193 9.32 -8.62 -8.86
C HIS A 193 10.58 -9.04 -9.63
N ALA A 194 11.16 -10.21 -9.32
CA ALA A 194 12.24 -10.78 -10.11
C ALA A 194 11.86 -10.95 -11.59
N ALA A 195 10.64 -11.43 -11.87
CA ALA A 195 10.17 -11.63 -13.25
C ALA A 195 10.00 -10.32 -14.03
N VAL A 196 9.48 -9.27 -13.39
CA VAL A 196 9.36 -7.95 -13.99
C VAL A 196 10.75 -7.35 -14.26
N ARG A 197 11.66 -7.40 -13.27
CA ARG A 197 13.04 -6.90 -13.38
C ARG A 197 13.79 -7.58 -14.52
N SER A 198 13.85 -8.91 -14.50
CA SER A 198 14.51 -9.72 -15.52
C SER A 198 13.96 -9.42 -16.92
N ARG A 199 12.64 -9.25 -17.04
CA ARG A 199 12.01 -8.91 -18.32
C ARG A 199 12.40 -7.52 -18.83
N ILE A 200 12.39 -6.49 -17.99
CA ILE A 200 12.77 -5.13 -18.41
C ILE A 200 14.25 -5.10 -18.81
N LEU A 201 15.14 -5.69 -17.99
CA LEU A 201 16.57 -5.74 -18.31
C LEU A 201 16.85 -6.52 -19.61
N HIS A 202 16.10 -7.58 -19.88
CA HIS A 202 16.21 -8.30 -21.16
C HIS A 202 15.82 -7.42 -22.36
N LEU A 203 14.78 -6.59 -22.23
CA LEU A 203 14.39 -5.64 -23.29
C LEU A 203 15.46 -4.55 -23.50
N VAL A 204 16.05 -4.05 -22.42
CA VAL A 204 17.13 -3.04 -22.46
C VAL A 204 18.36 -3.57 -23.21
N LYS A 205 18.73 -4.85 -23.04
CA LYS A 205 19.86 -5.47 -23.77
C LYS A 205 19.73 -5.32 -25.30
N ASN A 206 18.52 -5.37 -25.83
CA ASN A 206 18.25 -5.28 -27.26
C ASN A 206 17.94 -3.84 -27.71
N LYS A 207 17.40 -3.01 -26.82
CA LYS A 207 17.03 -1.62 -27.08
C LYS A 207 17.35 -0.76 -25.84
N PRO A 208 18.58 -0.25 -25.70
CA PRO A 208 19.02 0.47 -24.50
C PRO A 208 18.15 1.67 -24.13
N GLU A 209 17.61 2.38 -25.12
CA GLU A 209 16.72 3.52 -24.93
C GLU A 209 15.32 3.13 -24.37
N TYR A 210 15.02 1.84 -24.23
CA TYR A 210 13.76 1.37 -23.66
C TYR A 210 13.59 1.79 -22.20
N TYR A 211 14.65 1.73 -21.40
CA TYR A 211 14.65 2.10 -19.98
C TYR A 211 16.06 2.54 -19.58
N ASP A 212 16.20 3.78 -19.12
CA ASP A 212 17.47 4.36 -18.71
C ASP A 212 17.85 3.85 -17.31
N VAL A 213 18.71 2.83 -17.27
CA VAL A 213 19.16 2.21 -16.01
C VAL A 213 20.08 3.15 -15.22
N ASP A 214 20.83 4.03 -15.86
CA ASP A 214 21.78 4.91 -15.16
C ASP A 214 21.06 6.04 -14.42
N THR A 215 19.99 6.57 -15.04
CA THR A 215 19.14 7.58 -14.43
C THR A 215 18.16 6.95 -13.44
N PHE A 216 17.49 5.86 -13.83
CA PHE A 216 16.40 5.29 -13.03
C PHE A 216 16.81 4.15 -12.11
N GLY A 217 18.05 3.67 -12.16
CA GLY A 217 18.48 2.48 -11.42
C GLY A 217 17.89 1.19 -11.99
N ILE A 218 18.34 0.06 -11.47
CA ILE A 218 17.82 -1.26 -11.86
C ILE A 218 16.33 -1.34 -11.52
N PRO A 219 15.43 -1.81 -12.40
CA PRO A 219 14.00 -1.90 -12.09
C PRO A 219 13.75 -2.71 -10.82
N ILE A 220 12.94 -2.18 -9.89
CA ILE A 220 12.65 -2.85 -8.61
C ILE A 220 13.95 -3.10 -7.83
N ASN A 221 14.82 -2.09 -7.77
CA ASN A 221 16.03 -2.10 -6.93
C ASN A 221 15.67 -2.02 -5.44
N ASP A 222 16.68 -2.18 -4.59
CA ASP A 222 16.49 -2.16 -3.14
C ASP A 222 15.92 -0.82 -2.66
N LEU A 223 16.33 0.31 -3.23
CA LEU A 223 15.79 1.63 -2.85
C LEU A 223 14.29 1.73 -3.12
N ASP A 224 13.83 1.27 -4.28
CA ASP A 224 12.40 1.24 -4.65
C ASP A 224 11.61 0.30 -3.73
N CYS A 225 12.18 -0.86 -3.40
CA CYS A 225 11.57 -1.83 -2.49
C CYS A 225 11.46 -1.27 -1.06
N ILE A 226 12.54 -0.64 -0.54
CA ILE A 226 12.53 0.03 0.76
C ILE A 226 11.48 1.14 0.75
N ALA A 227 11.48 2.00 -0.28
CA ALA A 227 10.51 3.08 -0.40
C ALA A 227 9.07 2.56 -0.39
N THR A 228 8.80 1.47 -1.10
CA THR A 228 7.50 0.81 -1.12
C THR A 228 7.11 0.32 0.28
N ILE A 229 7.97 -0.44 0.97
CA ILE A 229 7.74 -0.92 2.34
C ILE A 229 7.48 0.24 3.31
N ILE A 230 8.24 1.34 3.20
CA ILE A 230 8.06 2.58 3.97
C ILE A 230 6.66 3.17 3.73
N THR A 231 6.15 3.16 2.49
CA THR A 231 4.80 3.67 2.20
C THR A 231 3.68 2.81 2.83
N PHE A 232 3.90 1.52 3.08
CA PHE A 232 2.96 0.65 3.80
C PHE A 232 3.07 0.77 5.33
N SER A 233 4.18 1.29 5.83
CA SER A 233 4.52 1.27 7.26
C SER A 233 4.63 2.67 7.85
N THR A 234 5.78 3.29 7.74
CA THR A 234 6.17 4.54 8.40
C THR A 234 5.36 5.73 7.87
N SER A 235 5.10 5.80 6.56
CA SER A 235 4.24 6.84 5.98
C SER A 235 2.80 6.74 6.50
N VAL A 236 2.30 5.53 6.77
CA VAL A 236 1.00 5.34 7.43
C VAL A 236 1.00 5.94 8.83
N ILE A 237 2.05 5.64 9.61
CA ILE A 237 2.17 6.07 11.00
C ILE A 237 2.34 7.59 11.13
N TRP A 238 3.26 8.19 10.37
CA TRP A 238 3.72 9.57 10.61
C TRP A 238 3.18 10.62 9.64
N ILE A 239 2.51 10.21 8.56
CA ILE A 239 1.92 11.13 7.58
C ILE A 239 0.42 10.89 7.44
N GLY A 240 0.05 9.69 6.99
CA GLY A 240 -1.32 9.39 6.59
C GLY A 240 -2.33 9.39 7.72
N LEU A 241 -2.05 8.70 8.83
CA LEU A 241 -2.95 8.67 9.99
C LEU A 241 -3.03 10.02 10.72
N PRO A 242 -1.93 10.75 10.98
CA PRO A 242 -2.00 12.08 11.58
C PRO A 242 -2.78 13.08 10.73
N ARG A 243 -2.67 13.03 9.39
CA ARG A 243 -3.48 13.87 8.49
C ARG A 243 -4.98 13.55 8.57
N GLN A 244 -5.38 12.38 9.09
CA GLN A 244 -6.77 12.03 9.39
C GLN A 244 -7.14 12.24 10.87
N GLY A 245 -6.25 12.83 11.68
CA GLY A 245 -6.43 13.08 13.11
C GLY A 245 -6.24 11.85 14.00
N ILE A 246 -5.61 10.78 13.48
CA ILE A 246 -5.35 9.53 14.21
C ILE A 246 -3.89 9.48 14.67
N LEU A 247 -3.68 9.31 15.99
CA LEU A 247 -2.36 9.17 16.60
C LEU A 247 -2.22 7.82 17.29
N LEU A 248 -1.23 7.04 16.86
CA LEU A 248 -0.89 5.74 17.44
C LEU A 248 -0.14 5.92 18.77
N ARG A 249 -0.26 4.93 19.66
CA ARG A 249 0.62 4.81 20.84
C ARG A 249 1.97 4.28 20.37
N GLU A 250 3.04 4.61 21.09
CA GLU A 250 4.39 4.11 20.81
C GLU A 250 4.45 2.58 20.64
N ARG A 251 3.76 1.81 21.49
CA ARG A 251 3.68 0.35 21.34
C ARG A 251 2.98 -0.09 20.05
N GLU A 252 1.91 0.60 19.66
CA GLU A 252 1.22 0.30 18.39
C GLU A 252 2.12 0.60 17.19
N ILE A 253 2.97 1.62 17.29
CA ILE A 253 3.97 1.93 16.28
C ILE A 253 5.01 0.81 16.21
N ASP A 254 5.62 0.44 17.35
CA ASP A 254 6.61 -0.64 17.41
C ASP A 254 6.06 -1.96 16.86
N ASP A 255 4.84 -2.32 17.27
CA ASP A 255 4.15 -3.53 16.78
C ASP A 255 3.92 -3.45 15.25
N TYR A 256 3.39 -2.33 14.74
CA TYR A 256 3.12 -2.18 13.29
C TYR A 256 4.40 -2.18 12.43
N LEU A 257 5.49 -1.58 12.91
CA LEU A 257 6.79 -1.62 12.23
C LEU A 257 7.34 -3.05 12.16
N ALA A 258 7.20 -3.85 13.22
CA ALA A 258 7.66 -5.23 13.24
C ALA A 258 6.97 -6.12 12.19
N LEU A 259 5.66 -5.92 11.97
CA LEU A 259 4.93 -6.63 10.91
C LEU A 259 5.49 -6.30 9.52
N TRP A 260 5.67 -5.02 9.22
CA TRP A 260 6.18 -4.63 7.90
C TRP A 260 7.68 -4.91 7.73
N ARG A 261 8.44 -5.00 8.81
CA ARG A 261 9.81 -5.53 8.81
C ARG A 261 9.83 -7.00 8.41
N LEU A 262 8.88 -7.80 8.91
CA LEU A 262 8.71 -9.21 8.52
C LEU A 262 8.28 -9.36 7.06
N VAL A 263 7.35 -8.52 6.59
CA VAL A 263 6.99 -8.48 5.16
C VAL A 263 8.20 -8.13 4.30
N ALA A 264 8.99 -7.12 4.68
CA ALA A 264 10.21 -6.74 3.97
C ALA A 264 11.21 -7.90 3.89
N TYR A 265 11.41 -8.63 4.99
CA TYR A 265 12.24 -9.83 5.03
C TYR A 265 11.76 -10.90 4.03
N HIS A 266 10.48 -11.27 4.07
CA HIS A 266 9.92 -12.26 3.13
C HIS A 266 9.95 -11.80 1.67
N MET A 267 9.94 -10.49 1.44
CA MET A 267 10.06 -9.88 0.11
C MET A 267 11.50 -9.66 -0.35
N GLY A 268 12.51 -10.08 0.42
CA GLY A 268 13.93 -9.90 0.05
C GLY A 268 14.39 -8.44 0.06
N THR A 269 13.71 -7.58 0.81
CA THR A 269 13.99 -6.13 0.90
C THR A 269 14.86 -5.83 2.13
N PRO A 270 15.86 -4.93 2.04
CA PRO A 270 16.59 -4.46 3.22
C PRO A 270 15.63 -3.91 4.28
N HIS A 271 15.75 -4.43 5.50
CA HIS A 271 14.73 -4.29 6.55
C HIS A 271 15.28 -3.75 7.87
N GLU A 272 16.60 -3.51 7.95
CA GLU A 272 17.28 -2.88 9.09
C GLU A 272 16.78 -1.46 9.37
N PHE A 273 16.23 -0.79 8.35
CA PHE A 273 15.63 0.54 8.49
C PHE A 273 14.37 0.53 9.37
N LEU A 274 13.69 -0.60 9.50
CA LEU A 274 12.49 -0.74 10.32
C LEU A 274 12.76 -1.30 11.72
N GLU A 275 14.01 -1.51 12.10
CA GLU A 275 14.39 -2.04 13.43
C GLU A 275 13.89 -1.19 14.60
N THR A 276 13.87 0.12 14.42
CA THR A 276 13.46 1.05 15.46
C THR A 276 12.61 2.17 14.86
N ARG A 277 11.76 2.78 15.68
CA ARG A 277 11.02 4.01 15.34
C ARG A 277 11.92 5.08 14.72
N ALA A 278 13.08 5.32 15.33
CA ALA A 278 13.99 6.38 14.90
C ALA A 278 14.57 6.09 13.50
N LYS A 279 15.05 4.86 13.25
CA LYS A 279 15.53 4.45 11.93
C LYS A 279 14.42 4.51 10.87
N GLY A 280 13.23 4.01 11.19
CA GLY A 280 12.11 3.95 10.24
C GLY A 280 11.62 5.34 9.86
N LYS A 281 11.53 6.24 10.85
CA LYS A 281 11.16 7.64 10.63
C LYS A 281 12.22 8.38 9.82
N ALA A 282 13.50 8.22 10.17
CA ALA A 282 14.60 8.87 9.44
C ALA A 282 14.68 8.38 7.98
N MET A 283 14.48 7.08 7.72
CA MET A 283 14.46 6.54 6.36
C MET A 283 13.26 7.09 5.56
N MET A 284 12.07 7.18 6.16
CA MET A 284 10.91 7.82 5.55
C MET A 284 11.18 9.28 5.17
N GLU A 285 11.73 10.06 6.11
CA GLU A 285 12.07 11.46 5.94
C GLU A 285 13.17 11.66 4.87
N SER A 286 14.15 10.75 4.80
CA SER A 286 15.20 10.73 3.78
C SER A 286 14.62 10.50 2.38
N LEU A 287 13.74 9.50 2.23
CA LEU A 287 13.08 9.18 0.96
C LEU A 287 12.16 10.31 0.47
N LEU A 288 11.47 11.00 1.38
CA LEU A 288 10.65 12.17 1.02
C LEU A 288 11.50 13.32 0.49
N ALA A 289 12.73 13.46 0.99
CA ALA A 289 13.66 14.49 0.56
C ALA A 289 14.36 14.15 -0.76
N SER A 290 14.57 12.86 -1.08
CA SER A 290 15.37 12.44 -2.24
C SER A 290 14.58 11.85 -3.41
N GLU A 291 13.50 11.10 -3.17
CA GLU A 291 12.89 10.25 -4.21
C GLU A 291 11.62 10.82 -4.85
N ILE A 292 11.05 11.89 -4.27
CA ILE A 292 9.84 12.51 -4.83
C ILE A 292 10.26 13.58 -5.84
N ASP A 293 10.06 13.25 -7.11
CA ASP A 293 10.33 14.10 -8.27
C ASP A 293 9.30 13.75 -9.37
N PRO A 294 8.09 14.35 -9.33
CA PRO A 294 7.01 13.96 -10.22
C PRO A 294 7.29 14.26 -11.69
N THR A 295 7.03 13.29 -12.57
CA THR A 295 7.16 13.44 -14.04
C THR A 295 5.81 13.61 -14.73
N ASP A 296 5.79 13.83 -16.04
CA ASP A 296 4.53 13.81 -16.80
C ASP A 296 3.83 12.45 -16.74
N MET A 297 4.60 11.35 -16.65
CA MET A 297 4.04 10.02 -16.46
C MET A 297 3.44 9.87 -15.05
N SER A 298 4.01 10.51 -14.02
CA SER A 298 3.43 10.54 -12.68
C SER A 298 2.00 11.10 -12.67
N LYS A 299 1.78 12.20 -13.40
CA LYS A 299 0.46 12.82 -13.56
C LYS A 299 -0.54 11.85 -14.20
N ILE A 300 -0.11 11.12 -15.23
CA ILE A 300 -0.95 10.14 -15.94
C ILE A 300 -1.37 8.99 -15.00
N LEU A 301 -0.42 8.39 -14.29
CA LEU A 301 -0.71 7.27 -13.39
C LEU A 301 -1.61 7.70 -12.22
N ALA A 302 -1.34 8.86 -11.61
CA ALA A 302 -2.16 9.40 -10.54
C ALA A 302 -3.61 9.63 -10.99
N GLN A 303 -3.82 10.19 -12.18
CA GLN A 303 -5.16 10.36 -12.76
C GLN A 303 -5.83 9.02 -13.07
N ASN A 304 -5.12 8.05 -13.63
CA ASN A 304 -5.67 6.74 -13.93
C ASN A 304 -6.15 5.98 -12.68
N ILE A 305 -5.47 6.13 -11.55
CA ILE A 305 -5.92 5.57 -10.27
C ILE A 305 -7.30 6.12 -9.90
N ILE A 306 -7.46 7.45 -9.91
CA ILE A 306 -8.74 8.11 -9.62
C ILE A 306 -9.83 7.64 -10.59
N LEU A 307 -9.54 7.64 -11.89
CA LEU A 307 -10.50 7.24 -12.92
C LEU A 307 -10.93 5.77 -12.79
N SER A 308 -10.01 4.89 -12.37
CA SER A 308 -10.30 3.46 -12.20
C SER A 308 -11.16 3.15 -10.97
N LEU A 309 -11.15 4.03 -9.97
CA LEU A 309 -11.89 3.85 -8.71
C LEU A 309 -13.22 4.60 -8.67
N GLU A 310 -13.44 5.55 -9.59
CA GLU A 310 -14.61 6.42 -9.59
C GLU A 310 -15.93 5.64 -9.57
N ASN A 311 -16.75 5.88 -8.53
CA ASN A 311 -18.06 5.27 -8.35
C ASN A 311 -18.03 3.73 -8.42
N THR A 312 -16.96 3.11 -7.92
CA THR A 312 -16.82 1.65 -7.86
C THR A 312 -16.90 1.13 -6.42
N ALA A 313 -17.30 -0.13 -6.26
CA ALA A 313 -17.38 -0.78 -4.95
C ALA A 313 -16.00 -0.86 -4.24
N PRO A 314 -15.97 -0.93 -2.90
CA PRO A 314 -17.09 -0.89 -1.96
C PRO A 314 -17.52 0.54 -1.57
N THR A 315 -16.70 1.54 -1.84
CA THR A 315 -16.88 2.91 -1.31
C THR A 315 -17.78 3.78 -2.19
N TYR A 316 -17.84 3.49 -3.49
CA TYR A 316 -18.58 4.27 -4.48
C TYR A 316 -18.28 5.78 -4.39
N ALA A 317 -17.02 6.13 -4.17
CA ALA A 317 -16.58 7.51 -4.04
C ALA A 317 -16.61 8.23 -5.39
N SER A 318 -17.09 9.48 -5.41
CA SER A 318 -16.94 10.33 -6.60
C SER A 318 -15.48 10.72 -6.84
N LYS A 319 -15.17 11.04 -8.09
CA LYS A 319 -13.86 11.56 -8.50
C LYS A 319 -13.47 12.78 -7.66
N GLU A 320 -14.39 13.73 -7.50
CA GLU A 320 -14.13 14.99 -6.82
C GLU A 320 -13.90 14.81 -5.30
N PHE A 321 -14.55 13.81 -4.68
CA PHE A 321 -14.24 13.43 -3.30
C PHE A 321 -12.85 12.79 -3.18
N MET A 322 -12.47 11.90 -4.10
CA MET A 322 -11.14 11.29 -4.11
C MET A 322 -10.04 12.33 -4.33
N GLU A 323 -10.24 13.28 -5.24
CA GLU A 323 -9.32 14.41 -5.44
C GLU A 323 -9.16 15.23 -4.15
N ALA A 324 -10.25 15.52 -3.44
CA ALA A 324 -10.17 16.20 -2.15
C ALA A 324 -9.41 15.39 -1.09
N MET A 325 -9.65 14.08 -1.01
CA MET A 325 -8.98 13.18 -0.07
C MET A 325 -7.47 13.09 -0.36
N VAL A 326 -7.09 12.94 -1.62
CA VAL A 326 -5.69 12.94 -2.07
C VAL A 326 -5.00 14.23 -1.64
N ARG A 327 -5.62 15.39 -1.90
CA ARG A 327 -5.03 16.68 -1.56
C ARG A 327 -4.89 16.91 -0.07
N HIS A 328 -5.86 16.43 0.70
CA HIS A 328 -5.80 16.45 2.16
C HIS A 328 -4.65 15.59 2.70
N LEU A 329 -4.47 14.40 2.14
CA LEU A 329 -3.48 13.43 2.62
C LEU A 329 -2.07 13.64 2.09
N ASN A 330 -1.87 14.27 0.93
CA ASN A 330 -0.55 14.51 0.33
C ASN A 330 -0.08 15.96 0.44
N GLY A 331 -0.98 16.88 0.77
CA GLY A 331 -0.70 18.32 0.81
C GLY A 331 -0.80 18.98 -0.57
N LYS A 332 -0.79 20.32 -0.57
CA LYS A 332 -1.06 21.13 -1.76
C LYS A 332 0.03 21.02 -2.83
N GLN A 333 1.29 21.03 -2.41
CA GLN A 333 2.45 21.06 -3.31
C GLN A 333 2.53 19.79 -4.18
N LEU A 334 2.64 18.61 -3.55
CA LEU A 334 2.72 17.34 -4.29
C LEU A 334 1.49 17.13 -5.18
N SER A 335 0.32 17.54 -4.70
CA SER A 335 -0.91 17.42 -5.47
C SER A 335 -0.98 18.36 -6.68
N ASP A 336 -0.40 19.55 -6.59
CA ASP A 336 -0.28 20.48 -7.72
C ASP A 336 0.71 19.89 -8.76
N GLU A 337 1.86 19.34 -8.33
CA GLU A 337 2.82 18.67 -9.22
C GLU A 337 2.24 17.42 -9.92
N LEU A 338 1.41 16.64 -9.21
CA LEU A 338 0.68 15.51 -9.77
C LEU A 338 -0.55 15.90 -10.60
N ASN A 339 -0.79 17.21 -10.79
CA ASN A 339 -1.93 17.75 -11.54
C ASN A 339 -3.29 17.24 -11.03
N ILE A 340 -3.44 17.18 -9.71
CA ILE A 340 -4.70 16.84 -9.03
C ILE A 340 -5.53 18.12 -8.84
N PRO A 341 -6.73 18.22 -9.42
CA PRO A 341 -7.55 19.42 -9.34
C PRO A 341 -7.83 19.89 -7.90
N ARG A 342 -7.90 21.21 -7.72
CA ARG A 342 -8.28 21.80 -6.41
C ARG A 342 -9.77 21.56 -6.16
N PRO A 343 -10.16 20.90 -5.05
CA PRO A 343 -11.55 20.65 -4.72
C PRO A 343 -12.24 21.94 -4.31
N ASN A 344 -13.55 22.02 -4.59
CA ASN A 344 -14.38 23.06 -4.01
C ASN A 344 -14.56 22.87 -2.48
N LEU A 345 -15.09 23.88 -1.81
CA LEU A 345 -15.28 23.87 -0.36
C LEU A 345 -16.20 22.74 0.13
N TYR A 346 -17.15 22.31 -0.69
CA TYR A 346 -18.06 21.21 -0.34
C TYR A 346 -17.30 19.89 -0.17
N TYR A 347 -16.46 19.50 -1.14
CA TYR A 347 -15.68 18.26 -1.02
C TYR A 347 -14.59 18.35 0.04
N GLN A 348 -14.01 19.53 0.26
CA GLN A 348 -13.11 19.75 1.40
C GLN A 348 -13.83 19.50 2.74
N ALA A 349 -15.02 20.08 2.93
CA ALA A 349 -15.83 19.88 4.13
C ALA A 349 -16.22 18.40 4.33
N LEU A 350 -16.54 17.67 3.25
CA LEU A 350 -16.80 16.24 3.32
C LEU A 350 -15.58 15.44 3.79
N VAL A 351 -14.37 15.74 3.32
CA VAL A 351 -13.16 15.07 3.81
C VAL A 351 -12.96 15.29 5.31
N TYR A 352 -13.21 16.50 5.82
CA TYR A 352 -13.18 16.76 7.26
C TYR A 352 -14.27 15.99 8.01
N GLY A 353 -15.50 15.95 7.48
CA GLY A 353 -16.58 15.15 8.05
C GLY A 353 -16.23 13.66 8.11
N TYR A 354 -15.60 13.14 7.05
CA TYR A 354 -15.07 11.77 7.04
C TYR A 354 -14.02 11.56 8.14
N CYS A 355 -13.07 12.49 8.29
CA CYS A 355 -12.04 12.44 9.34
C CYS A 355 -12.68 12.39 10.74
N VAL A 356 -13.74 13.16 10.98
CA VAL A 356 -14.49 13.13 12.24
C VAL A 356 -15.08 11.76 12.53
N VAL A 357 -15.65 11.09 11.52
CA VAL A 357 -16.19 9.72 11.69
C VAL A 357 -15.09 8.74 12.06
N VAL A 358 -13.96 8.73 11.33
CA VAL A 358 -12.88 7.78 11.62
C VAL A 358 -12.21 8.06 12.96
N MET A 359 -12.03 9.32 13.35
CA MET A 359 -11.57 9.71 14.68
C MET A 359 -12.53 9.22 15.76
N TRP A 360 -13.84 9.45 15.59
CA TRP A 360 -14.84 9.01 16.54
C TRP A 360 -14.78 7.50 16.74
N PHE A 361 -14.76 6.71 15.65
CA PHE A 361 -14.64 5.25 15.76
C PHE A 361 -13.32 4.83 16.42
N ALA A 362 -12.19 5.38 15.98
CA ALA A 362 -10.87 5.01 16.48
C ALA A 362 -10.72 5.29 17.97
N TYR A 363 -11.05 6.50 18.42
CA TYR A 363 -10.88 6.91 19.81
C TYR A 363 -11.96 6.34 20.73
N THR A 364 -13.21 6.24 20.27
CA THR A 364 -14.30 5.66 21.09
C THR A 364 -14.03 4.20 21.41
N PHE A 365 -13.67 3.38 20.41
CA PHE A 365 -13.35 1.97 20.69
C PHE A 365 -12.13 1.87 21.59
N ARG A 366 -11.10 2.68 21.36
CA ARG A 366 -9.88 2.70 22.19
C ARG A 366 -10.13 3.03 23.66
N LEU A 367 -11.19 3.79 24.00
CA LEU A 367 -11.58 4.06 25.39
C LEU A 367 -12.17 2.83 26.08
N PHE A 368 -12.83 1.94 25.34
CA PHE A 368 -13.53 0.76 25.87
C PHE A 368 -12.85 -0.54 25.41
N ARG A 369 -11.75 -0.91 26.08
CA ARG A 369 -10.91 -2.06 25.71
C ARG A 369 -11.68 -3.38 25.43
N PRO A 370 -12.70 -3.79 26.21
CA PRO A 370 -13.44 -5.02 25.91
C PRO A 370 -14.22 -4.93 24.58
N ILE A 371 -14.81 -3.76 24.28
CA ILE A 371 -15.55 -3.51 23.04
C ILE A 371 -14.58 -3.46 21.86
N ASP A 372 -13.45 -2.76 22.01
CA ASP A 372 -12.38 -2.71 21.01
C ASP A 372 -11.92 -4.11 20.61
N GLN A 373 -11.58 -4.93 21.60
CA GLN A 373 -11.11 -6.30 21.39
C GLN A 373 -12.19 -7.20 20.77
N ALA A 374 -13.45 -7.06 21.18
CA ALA A 374 -14.56 -7.78 20.55
C ALA A 374 -14.75 -7.35 19.07
N MET A 375 -14.67 -6.06 18.78
CA MET A 375 -14.79 -5.52 17.42
C MET A 375 -13.63 -5.94 16.52
N ILE A 376 -12.40 -5.92 17.03
CA ILE A 376 -11.21 -6.40 16.33
C ILE A 376 -11.39 -7.88 15.99
N LYS A 377 -11.75 -8.73 16.96
CA LYS A 377 -12.01 -10.16 16.74
C LYS A 377 -13.12 -10.39 15.71
N VAL A 378 -14.19 -9.59 15.74
CA VAL A 378 -15.26 -9.66 14.73
C VAL A 378 -14.74 -9.30 13.34
N ARG A 379 -13.93 -8.24 13.20
CA ARG A 379 -13.35 -7.82 11.92
C ARG A 379 -12.34 -8.85 11.39
N MET A 380 -11.46 -9.36 12.24
CA MET A 380 -10.54 -10.46 11.96
C MET A 380 -11.29 -11.70 11.48
N ARG A 381 -12.31 -12.16 12.23
CA ARG A 381 -13.12 -13.31 11.84
C ARG A 381 -13.84 -13.10 10.51
N VAL A 382 -14.32 -11.89 10.22
CA VAL A 382 -14.94 -11.59 8.92
C VAL A 382 -13.95 -11.74 7.77
N VAL A 383 -12.68 -11.36 7.96
CA VAL A 383 -11.62 -11.56 6.96
C VAL A 383 -11.23 -13.03 6.87
N LEU A 384 -10.96 -13.70 8.00
CA LEU A 384 -10.55 -15.11 8.05
C LEU A 384 -11.61 -16.07 7.49
N LEU A 385 -12.88 -15.95 7.92
CA LEU A 385 -13.99 -16.76 7.41
C LEU A 385 -14.26 -16.51 5.92
N SER A 386 -13.78 -15.37 5.40
CA SER A 386 -13.89 -15.06 3.98
C SER A 386 -12.70 -15.56 3.15
N GLN A 387 -11.54 -15.78 3.77
CA GLN A 387 -10.37 -16.46 3.19
C GLN A 387 -10.53 -17.99 3.18
N ALA A 388 -11.18 -18.56 4.20
CA ALA A 388 -11.38 -20.02 4.32
C ALA A 388 -12.42 -20.62 3.36
N VAL A 389 -13.00 -19.83 2.44
CA VAL A 389 -14.09 -20.27 1.54
C VAL A 389 -13.62 -21.30 0.51
N ASP A 390 -12.32 -21.46 0.28
CA ASP A 390 -11.80 -22.44 -0.68
C ASP A 390 -11.28 -23.75 -0.05
N TYR A 391 -11.15 -23.83 1.28
CA TYR A 391 -10.55 -25.03 1.93
C TYR A 391 -11.53 -25.92 2.71
N LEU A 392 -12.73 -25.48 3.04
CA LEU A 392 -13.71 -26.27 3.79
C LEU A 392 -15.15 -25.87 3.43
N CYS A 393 -15.72 -26.37 2.34
CA CYS A 393 -17.18 -26.36 2.13
C CYS A 393 -17.62 -27.43 1.11
N ALA A 394 -17.78 -28.66 1.61
CA ALA A 394 -18.79 -29.61 1.15
C ALA A 394 -19.95 -29.60 2.17
N ASP A 395 -20.55 -28.45 2.44
CA ASP A 395 -21.86 -28.34 3.11
C ASP A 395 -22.47 -26.95 2.87
N GLU A 396 -23.73 -26.90 2.46
CA GLU A 396 -24.47 -25.69 2.05
C GLU A 396 -25.01 -24.85 3.24
N SER A 397 -24.71 -25.22 4.50
CA SER A 397 -25.47 -24.72 5.64
C SER A 397 -24.91 -23.48 6.40
N GLN A 398 -23.76 -22.89 6.03
CA GLN A 398 -23.20 -21.71 6.73
C GLN A 398 -23.26 -20.38 5.95
N PHE A 399 -24.44 -20.01 5.46
CA PHE A 399 -24.68 -18.69 4.87
C PHE A 399 -24.87 -17.61 5.95
N ARG A 400 -23.79 -17.04 6.51
CA ARG A 400 -23.81 -15.70 7.16
C ARG A 400 -22.41 -15.12 7.45
N ARG A 401 -21.92 -14.30 6.50
CA ARG A 401 -21.11 -13.03 6.62
C ARG A 401 -20.18 -12.88 5.41
N ARG A 402 -20.66 -12.18 4.38
CA ARG A 402 -19.97 -11.97 3.10
C ARG A 402 -20.12 -10.51 2.66
N LYS A 403 -19.07 -9.69 2.78
CA LYS A 403 -19.03 -8.38 2.08
C LYS A 403 -17.65 -8.05 1.50
N TYR A 404 -16.58 -8.05 2.30
CA TYR A 404 -15.27 -7.60 1.81
C TYR A 404 -14.65 -8.54 0.77
N TYR A 405 -14.50 -9.84 1.08
CA TYR A 405 -13.94 -10.81 0.12
C TYR A 405 -14.94 -11.19 -0.98
N LYS A 406 -16.25 -11.03 -0.76
CA LYS A 406 -17.23 -11.15 -1.85
C LYS A 406 -16.98 -10.08 -2.91
N ILE A 407 -16.61 -8.86 -2.52
CA ILE A 407 -16.28 -7.77 -3.47
C ILE A 407 -14.92 -8.00 -4.12
N ILE A 408 -13.92 -8.52 -3.38
CA ILE A 408 -12.63 -8.89 -3.97
C ILE A 408 -12.76 -10.07 -4.92
N ASN A 409 -13.54 -11.09 -4.60
CA ASN A 409 -13.73 -12.28 -5.45
C ASN A 409 -14.96 -12.18 -6.36
N ASP A 410 -15.63 -11.03 -6.39
CA ASP A 410 -16.78 -10.82 -7.26
C ASP A 410 -16.32 -10.97 -8.71
N LYS A 411 -17.08 -11.73 -9.52
CA LYS A 411 -16.72 -11.96 -10.93
C LYS A 411 -16.92 -10.71 -11.78
N ASP A 412 -17.83 -9.83 -11.39
CA ASP A 412 -18.23 -8.66 -12.17
C ASP A 412 -17.58 -7.37 -11.62
N GLU A 413 -17.48 -7.23 -10.29
CA GLU A 413 -16.95 -6.02 -9.64
C GLU A 413 -15.56 -6.18 -8.98
N GLY A 414 -15.00 -7.40 -9.00
CA GLY A 414 -13.78 -7.83 -8.31
C GLY A 414 -12.74 -8.53 -9.20
N LEU A 415 -11.93 -9.40 -8.59
CA LEU A 415 -10.91 -10.24 -9.23
C LEU A 415 -11.49 -11.51 -9.87
N GLY A 416 -12.69 -11.92 -9.47
CA GLY A 416 -13.33 -13.19 -9.86
C GLY A 416 -12.75 -14.45 -9.21
N GLY A 417 -11.84 -14.30 -8.24
CA GLY A 417 -11.17 -15.37 -7.49
C GLY A 417 -9.87 -14.87 -6.87
N GLU A 418 -9.23 -15.72 -6.05
CA GLU A 418 -7.93 -15.40 -5.44
C GLU A 418 -6.86 -15.20 -6.54
N THR A 419 -6.07 -14.13 -6.41
CA THR A 419 -4.91 -13.92 -7.28
C THR A 419 -3.70 -14.70 -6.76
N PHE A 420 -2.95 -15.26 -7.70
CA PHE A 420 -1.66 -15.91 -7.46
C PHE A 420 -0.49 -15.05 -7.95
N PHE A 421 -0.73 -13.74 -8.11
CA PHE A 421 0.25 -12.74 -8.59
C PHE A 421 0.91 -13.15 -9.91
N GLU A 422 0.10 -13.70 -10.81
CA GLU A 422 0.55 -14.11 -12.15
C GLU A 422 1.21 -12.94 -12.88
N PHE A 423 2.25 -13.24 -13.66
CA PHE A 423 2.94 -12.24 -14.49
C PHE A 423 2.10 -11.84 -15.72
N LYS A 424 0.95 -11.21 -15.48
CA LYS A 424 -0.06 -10.86 -16.49
C LYS A 424 0.35 -9.63 -17.31
N TYR A 425 0.92 -8.63 -16.63
CA TYR A 425 1.30 -7.33 -17.19
C TYR A 425 2.76 -7.33 -17.63
N VAL A 426 3.08 -8.17 -18.62
CA VAL A 426 4.44 -8.38 -19.12
C VAL A 426 4.94 -7.16 -19.91
N PRO A 427 6.07 -6.54 -19.55
CA PRO A 427 6.68 -5.46 -20.34
C PRO A 427 6.99 -5.85 -21.79
N PHE A 428 6.79 -4.90 -22.70
CA PHE A 428 7.04 -5.02 -24.14
C PHE A 428 7.33 -3.65 -24.75
N TYR A 429 7.99 -3.59 -25.91
CA TYR A 429 8.44 -2.32 -26.51
C TYR A 429 7.30 -1.32 -26.78
N THR A 430 6.12 -1.79 -27.17
CA THR A 430 4.96 -0.94 -27.45
C THR A 430 4.06 -0.72 -26.23
N ARG A 431 4.33 -1.41 -25.12
CA ARG A 431 3.49 -1.36 -23.91
C ARG A 431 3.95 -0.22 -23.02
N THR A 432 3.03 0.71 -22.81
CA THR A 432 3.18 1.80 -21.84
C THR A 432 1.80 2.19 -21.32
N THR A 433 1.73 2.72 -20.10
CA THR A 433 0.50 3.28 -19.55
C THR A 433 0.14 4.57 -20.25
N ARG A 434 -1.12 4.68 -20.68
CA ARG A 434 -1.69 5.88 -21.31
C ARG A 434 -2.80 6.46 -20.44
N LEU A 435 -3.06 7.76 -20.58
CA LEU A 435 -4.16 8.42 -19.88
C LEU A 435 -5.51 7.84 -20.30
N GLY A 436 -6.30 7.42 -19.33
CA GLY A 436 -7.64 6.93 -19.51
C GLY A 436 -8.66 8.04 -19.78
N LYS A 437 -9.81 7.66 -20.32
CA LYS A 437 -10.97 8.55 -20.44
C LYS A 437 -11.92 8.31 -19.27
N ARG A 438 -12.46 9.39 -18.69
CA ARG A 438 -13.53 9.29 -17.69
C ARG A 438 -14.76 8.64 -18.33
N LYS A 439 -15.19 7.50 -17.79
CA LYS A 439 -16.43 6.84 -18.21
C LYS A 439 -17.61 7.57 -17.60
N SER A 440 -18.73 7.69 -18.31
CA SER A 440 -19.98 8.23 -17.76
C SER A 440 -20.55 7.23 -16.75
N SER A 441 -20.14 7.33 -15.49
CA SER A 441 -20.71 6.51 -14.43
C SER A 441 -22.04 7.11 -13.94
N LYS A 442 -23.05 6.27 -13.73
CA LYS A 442 -24.30 6.71 -13.08
C LYS A 442 -23.96 7.12 -11.66
N ARG A 443 -24.21 8.39 -11.30
CA ARG A 443 -24.02 8.89 -9.94
C ARG A 443 -24.83 8.04 -8.97
N ILE A 444 -24.15 7.32 -8.07
CA ILE A 444 -24.78 6.52 -7.03
C ILE A 444 -25.20 7.47 -5.90
N LYS A 445 -26.47 7.41 -5.49
CA LYS A 445 -27.06 8.36 -4.52
C LYS A 445 -26.48 8.25 -3.09
N ARG A 446 -25.78 7.15 -2.74
CA ARG A 446 -25.30 6.85 -1.38
C ARG A 446 -23.90 6.20 -1.40
N GLY A 447 -22.87 6.97 -1.74
CA GLY A 447 -21.46 6.58 -1.62
C GLY A 447 -20.86 6.97 -0.26
N VAL A 448 -19.53 6.88 -0.15
CA VAL A 448 -18.76 7.28 1.04
C VAL A 448 -19.03 8.74 1.47
N GLU A 449 -19.47 9.62 0.56
CA GLU A 449 -19.84 10.99 0.88
C GLU A 449 -21.02 11.07 1.86
N TYR A 450 -21.88 10.06 1.92
CA TYR A 450 -22.96 10.01 2.92
C TYR A 450 -22.40 9.87 4.34
N LEU A 451 -21.40 8.99 4.52
CA LEU A 451 -20.71 8.83 5.80
C LEU A 451 -20.00 10.13 6.20
N ALA A 452 -19.32 10.75 5.23
CA ALA A 452 -18.67 12.03 5.38
C ALA A 452 -19.65 13.14 5.82
N LEU A 453 -20.83 13.22 5.20
CA LEU A 453 -21.86 14.20 5.55
C LEU A 453 -22.40 13.99 6.96
N MET A 454 -22.61 12.73 7.38
CA MET A 454 -23.02 12.42 8.76
C MET A 454 -21.98 12.88 9.78
N GLY A 455 -20.69 12.70 9.48
CA GLY A 455 -19.61 13.21 10.32
C GLY A 455 -19.58 14.73 10.41
N LEU A 456 -19.81 15.42 9.29
CA LEU A 456 -19.89 16.86 9.25
C LEU A 456 -21.06 17.38 10.10
N LEU A 457 -22.25 16.76 9.98
CA LEU A 457 -23.41 17.09 10.80
C LEU A 457 -23.12 16.88 12.29
N PHE A 458 -22.50 15.76 12.65
CA PHE A 458 -22.09 15.49 14.02
C PHE A 458 -21.14 16.56 14.57
N ALA A 459 -20.13 16.96 13.79
CA ALA A 459 -19.19 18.00 14.19
C ALA A 459 -19.86 19.36 14.43
N VAL A 460 -20.80 19.74 13.56
CA VAL A 460 -21.57 20.99 13.70
C VAL A 460 -22.42 20.97 14.97
N VAL A 461 -23.12 19.85 15.23
CA VAL A 461 -23.92 19.70 16.45
C VAL A 461 -23.05 19.77 17.70
N ALA A 462 -21.91 19.05 17.73
CA ALA A 462 -20.98 19.06 18.85
C ALA A 462 -20.36 20.44 19.12
N ALA A 463 -20.01 21.19 18.06
CA ALA A 463 -19.50 22.55 18.19
C ALA A 463 -20.58 23.50 18.73
N GLY A 464 -21.82 23.38 18.24
CA GLY A 464 -22.95 24.17 18.70
C GLY A 464 -23.29 23.93 20.18
N THR A 465 -23.27 22.68 20.64
CA THR A 465 -23.52 22.34 22.05
C THR A 465 -22.40 22.84 22.96
N LEU A 466 -21.14 22.72 22.53
CA LEU A 466 -19.99 23.25 23.27
C LEU A 466 -20.07 24.77 23.40
N LEU A 467 -20.31 25.49 22.29
CA LEU A 467 -20.44 26.94 22.29
C LEU A 467 -21.61 27.40 23.17
N GLY A 468 -22.76 26.72 23.08
CA GLY A 468 -23.91 26.98 23.96
C GLY A 468 -23.59 26.77 25.44
N SER A 469 -22.82 25.73 25.77
CA SER A 469 -22.38 25.45 27.15
C SER A 469 -21.40 26.50 27.67
N ILE A 470 -20.44 26.94 26.83
CA ILE A 470 -19.50 28.02 27.17
C ILE A 470 -20.26 29.33 27.39
N LEU A 471 -21.18 29.70 26.49
CA LEU A 471 -22.00 30.90 26.63
C LEU A 471 -22.87 30.86 27.89
N HIS A 472 -23.44 29.69 28.22
CA HIS A 472 -24.20 29.51 29.45
C HIS A 472 -23.31 29.69 30.70
N LEU A 473 -22.09 29.14 30.69
CA LEU A 473 -21.14 29.29 31.79
C LEU A 473 -20.68 30.75 31.96
N LEU A 474 -20.34 31.44 30.86
CA LEU A 474 -19.95 32.85 30.87
C LEU A 474 -21.08 33.74 31.39
N ASN A 475 -22.33 33.49 30.97
CA ASN A 475 -23.49 34.21 31.48
C ASN A 475 -23.74 33.95 32.97
N ARG A 476 -23.41 32.77 33.47
CA ARG A 476 -23.52 32.44 34.90
C ARG A 476 -22.44 33.16 35.72
N ILE A 477 -21.21 33.23 35.23
CA ILE A 477 -20.10 33.97 35.83
C ILE A 477 -20.36 35.48 35.83
N HIS A 478 -20.98 36.02 34.79
CA HIS A 478 -21.30 37.45 34.74
C HIS A 478 -22.45 37.86 35.67
N ARG A 479 -23.28 36.90 36.11
CA ARG A 479 -24.41 37.12 37.04
C ARG A 479 -24.08 36.86 38.51
N SER A 480 -22.92 36.26 38.80
CA SER A 480 -22.36 36.07 40.15
C SER A 480 -21.35 37.17 40.44
#